data_AF-A0A2D3WEF6-F1
#
_entry.id   AF-A0A2D3WEF6-F1
#
_cell.length_a   1.000
_cell.length_b   1.000
_cell.length_c   1.000
_cell.angle_alpha   90.00
_cell.angle_beta   90.00
_cell.angle_gamma   90.00
#
_symmetry.space_group_name_H-M   'P 1'
#
loop_
_entity.id
_entity.type
_entity.pdbx_description
1 polymer ?
#
loop_
_entity_poly.entity_id
_entity_poly.type
_entity_poly.pdbx_seq_one_letter_code
_entity_poly.pdbx_strand_id
1 'polypeptide(L)' 'MIALSDVVQAKRRVSQIVNKTTFAYAPALSDEVGAQVFLKKENL' A
#
# COMPACT_ATOMS: atom_id res chain seq x y z
N MET A 1 14.75 -11.84 -7.16
CA MET A 1 13.67 -11.60 -6.17
C MET A 1 14.29 -10.80 -5.03
N ILE A 2 13.68 -9.67 -4.62
CA ILE A 2 14.22 -8.83 -3.54
C ILE A 2 13.98 -9.53 -2.19
N ALA A 3 14.95 -9.53 -1.29
CA ALA A 3 14.77 -10.16 0.01
C ALA A 3 13.86 -9.29 0.91
N LEU A 4 13.06 -9.95 1.76
CA LEU A 4 12.21 -9.24 2.72
C LEU A 4 13.03 -8.31 3.63
N SER A 5 14.25 -8.71 3.98
CA SER A 5 15.19 -7.88 4.73
C SER A 5 15.46 -6.54 4.07
N ASP A 6 15.58 -6.51 2.75
CA ASP A 6 15.88 -5.30 1.99
C ASP A 6 14.67 -4.35 2.01
N VAL A 7 13.45 -4.90 1.89
CA VAL A 7 12.20 -4.13 2.00
C VAL A 7 12.04 -3.54 3.40
N VAL A 8 12.36 -4.31 4.45
CA VAL A 8 12.33 -3.84 5.84
C VAL A 8 13.36 -2.74 6.08
N GLN A 9 14.58 -2.89 5.56
CA GLN A 9 15.61 -1.86 5.64
C GLN A 9 15.19 -0.58 4.91
N ALA A 10 14.65 -0.69 3.70
CA ALA A 10 14.14 0.45 2.93
C ALA A 10 13.07 1.21 3.70
N LYS A 11 12.06 0.51 4.25
CA LYS A 11 11.01 1.10 5.11
C LYS A 11 11.60 1.91 6.26
N ARG A 12 12.60 1.37 6.96
CA ARG A 12 13.25 2.07 8.08
C ARG A 12 13.92 3.36 7.61
N ARG A 13 14.67 3.31 6.51
CA ARG A 13 15.41 4.47 5.95
C ARG A 13 14.48 5.62 5.55
N VAL A 14 13.37 5.32 4.90
CA VAL A 14 12.49 6.37 4.34
C VAL A 14 11.36 6.81 5.30
N SER A 15 11.12 6.07 6.39
CA SER A 15 9.97 6.28 7.29
C SER A 15 9.79 7.69 7.86
N GLN A 16 10.86 8.48 7.96
CA GLN A 16 10.84 9.83 8.53
C GLN A 16 10.48 10.92 7.51
N ILE A 17 10.50 10.59 6.21
CA ILE A 17 10.33 11.56 5.11
C ILE A 17 9.17 11.24 4.17
N VAL A 18 8.64 10.02 4.21
CA VAL A 18 7.54 9.59 3.34
C VAL A 18 6.20 9.64 4.06
N ASN A 19 5.15 9.91 3.30
CA ASN A 19 3.78 9.80 3.78
C ASN A 19 3.37 8.33 3.92
N LYS A 20 2.78 7.97 5.07
CA LYS A 20 2.08 6.69 5.19
C LYS A 20 0.70 6.82 4.54
N THR A 21 0.64 6.59 3.23
CA THR A 21 -0.59 6.67 2.45
C THR A 21 -1.63 5.64 2.94
N THR A 22 -2.90 6.04 2.91
CA THR A 22 -4.00 5.22 3.39
C THR A 22 -4.36 4.10 2.41
N PHE A 23 -5.01 3.06 2.95
CA PHE A 23 -5.69 2.05 2.16
C PHE A 23 -7.18 2.40 2.15
N ALA A 24 -7.68 2.86 1.01
CA ALA A 24 -9.08 3.23 0.85
C ALA A 24 -9.88 2.04 0.34
N TYR A 25 -10.92 1.64 1.06
CA TYR A 25 -11.86 0.63 0.56
C TYR A 25 -12.59 1.13 -0.69
N ALA A 26 -12.67 0.30 -1.72
CA ALA A 26 -13.30 0.64 -2.99
C ALA A 26 -14.59 -0.20 -3.17
N PRO A 27 -15.76 0.29 -2.72
CA PRO A 27 -17.00 -0.50 -2.72
C PRO A 27 -17.43 -0.92 -4.13
N ALA A 28 -17.53 0.02 -5.08
CA ALA A 28 -17.95 -0.28 -6.45
C ALA A 28 -17.06 -1.33 -7.14
N LEU A 29 -15.74 -1.20 -6.98
CA LEU A 29 -14.79 -2.16 -7.55
C LEU A 29 -14.87 -3.51 -6.84
N SER A 30 -15.09 -3.51 -5.52
CA SER A 30 -15.22 -4.74 -4.74
C SER A 30 -16.46 -5.53 -5.14
N ASP A 31 -17.57 -4.84 -5.39
CA ASP A 31 -18.81 -5.42 -5.87
C ASP A 31 -18.66 -5.97 -7.30
N GLU A 32 -17.97 -5.23 -8.18
CA GLU A 32 -17.73 -5.63 -9.57
C GLU A 32 -16.88 -6.92 -9.68
N VAL A 33 -15.83 -7.05 -8.86
CA VAL A 33 -14.91 -8.19 -8.93
C VAL A 33 -15.25 -9.31 -7.95
N GLY A 34 -16.28 -9.13 -7.12
CA GLY A 34 -16.70 -10.11 -6.11
C GLY A 34 -15.66 -10.37 -5.01
N ALA A 35 -14.80 -9.39 -4.70
CA ALA A 35 -13.76 -9.50 -3.69
C ALA A 35 -13.54 -8.17 -2.96
N GLN A 36 -13.02 -8.19 -1.74
CA GLN A 36 -12.72 -6.96 -1.01
C GLN A 36 -11.48 -6.26 -1.58
N VAL A 37 -11.66 -5.10 -2.20
CA VAL A 37 -10.58 -4.33 -2.82
C VAL A 37 -10.27 -3.07 -2.02
N PHE A 38 -8.98 -2.88 -1.75
CA PHE A 38 -8.43 -1.70 -1.09
C PHE A 38 -7.37 -1.05 -1.97
N LEU A 39 -7.50 0.26 -2.19
CA LEU A 39 -6.59 1.05 -3.01
C LEU A 39 -5.47 1.65 -2.16
N LYS A 40 -4.22 1.33 -2.50
CA LYS A 40 -3.03 1.95 -1.91
C LYS A 40 -2.76 3.30 -2.60
N LYS A 41 -3.03 4.40 -1.91
CA LYS A 41 -3.04 5.75 -2.48
C LYS A 41 -1.66 6.40 -2.56
N GLU A 42 -0.71 5.81 -3.30
CA GLU A 42 0.64 6.40 -3.54
C GLU A 42 0.61 7.69 -4.39
N ASN A 43 -0.56 8.05 -4.93
CA ASN A 43 -0.78 9.32 -5.61
C ASN A 43 -0.97 10.51 -4.63
N LEU A 44 -0.89 10.28 -3.32
CA LEU A 44 -0.99 11.25 -2.23
C LEU A 44 0.36 11.36 -1.50
#